data_AF-A0A7K2C186-F1
#
_entry.id   AF-A0A7K2C186-F1
#
_cell.length_a   1.000
_cell.length_b   1.000
_cell.length_c   1.000
_cell.angle_alpha   90.00
_cell.angle_beta   90.00
_cell.angle_gamma   90.00
#
_symmetry.space_group_name_H-M   'P 1'
#
loop_
_entity.id
_entity.type
_entity.pdbx_description
1 polymer ?
#
loop_
_entity_poly.entity_id
_entity_poly.type
_entity_poly.pdbx_seq_one_letter_code
_entity_poly.pdbx_strand_id
1 'polypeptide(L)' 'MSGLSENYVPEITVQDLKQLLDENKRPFILDVREESEYIIANLGGHLIPLGELVD' A
#
# COMPACT_ATOMS: atom_id res chain seq x y z
N MET A 1 23.09 0.61 -15.62
CA MET A 1 22.98 0.60 -14.16
C MET A 1 22.75 -0.83 -13.73
N SER A 2 23.67 -1.36 -12.93
CA SER A 2 23.74 -2.74 -12.48
C SER A 2 22.73 -3.03 -11.37
N GLY A 3 22.04 -4.16 -11.45
CA GLY A 3 21.56 -4.92 -10.29
C GLY A 3 20.32 -4.39 -9.59
N LEU A 4 19.14 -4.61 -10.17
CA LEU A 4 17.96 -4.89 -9.35
C LEU A 4 17.86 -6.42 -9.28
N SER A 5 18.01 -7.00 -8.08
CA SER A 5 17.61 -8.39 -7.86
C SER A 5 16.15 -8.55 -8.27
N GLU A 6 15.76 -9.70 -8.83
CA GLU A 6 14.41 -9.93 -9.39
C GLU A 6 13.23 -9.73 -8.40
N ASN A 7 13.48 -9.35 -7.14
CA ASN A 7 12.48 -9.23 -6.09
C ASN A 7 12.54 -7.91 -5.30
N TYR A 8 13.13 -6.83 -5.85
CA TYR A 8 13.08 -5.54 -5.16
C TYR A 8 11.71 -4.86 -5.36
N VAL A 9 10.95 -4.74 -4.27
CA VAL A 9 9.73 -3.93 -4.20
C VAL A 9 10.13 -2.51 -3.77
N PRO A 10 9.86 -1.48 -4.58
CA PRO A 10 10.10 -0.09 -4.17
C PRO A 10 9.33 0.28 -2.91
N GLU A 11 9.98 0.99 -2.00
CA GLU A 11 9.41 1.45 -0.74
C GLU A 11 9.31 2.98 -0.70
N ILE A 12 8.39 3.51 0.10
CA ILE A 12 8.23 4.95 0.35
C ILE A 12 8.14 5.21 1.86
N THR A 13 8.51 6.42 2.30
CA THR A 13 8.31 6.81 3.70
C THR A 13 6.88 7.28 3.95
N VAL A 14 6.46 7.34 5.22
CA VAL A 14 5.15 7.91 5.59
C VAL A 14 5.05 9.41 5.27
N GLN A 15 6.19 10.12 5.28
CA GLN A 15 6.27 11.53 4.91
C GLN A 15 6.02 11.72 3.40
N ASP A 16 6.61 10.86 2.57
CA ASP A 16 6.39 10.89 1.11
C ASP A 16 4.91 10.60 0.78
N LEU A 17 4.32 9.59 1.43
CA LEU A 17 2.91 9.28 1.27
C LEU A 17 2.02 10.47 1.65
N LYS A 18 2.30 11.12 2.79
CA LYS A 18 1.58 12.32 3.23
C LYS A 18 1.68 13.45 2.20
N GLN A 19 2.86 13.69 1.65
CA GLN A 19 3.06 14.69 0.61
C GLN A 19 2.21 14.40 -0.64
N LEU A 20 2.18 13.15 -1.12
CA LEU A 20 1.35 12.76 -2.27
C LEU A 20 -0.14 13.02 -2.03
N LEU A 21 -0.62 12.74 -0.81
CA LEU A 21 -2.01 12.99 -0.42
C LEU A 21 -2.32 14.48 -0.34
N ASP A 22 -1.42 15.28 0.24
CA ASP A 22 -1.56 16.74 0.34
C ASP A 22 -1.55 17.42 -1.04
N GLU A 23 -0.78 16.87 -1.98
CA GLU A 23 -0.75 17.31 -3.38
C GLU A 23 -1.95 16.81 -4.20
N ASN A 24 -2.93 16.14 -3.59
CA ASN A 24 -4.12 15.59 -4.25
C ASN A 24 -3.78 14.60 -5.39
N LYS A 25 -2.60 13.95 -5.36
CA LYS A 25 -2.18 12.98 -6.38
C LYS A 25 -2.94 11.66 -6.31
N ARG A 26 -3.71 11.43 -5.24
CA ARG A 26 -4.59 10.26 -5.04
C ARG A 26 -3.91 8.94 -5.42
N PRO A 27 -2.78 8.58 -4.77
CA PRO A 27 -2.14 7.29 -5.02
C PRO A 27 -3.12 6.15 -4.74
N PHE A 28 -3.03 5.09 -5.55
CA PHE A 28 -3.76 3.86 -5.25
C PHE A 28 -3.08 3.15 -4.08
N ILE A 29 -3.82 2.96 -2.98
CA ILE A 29 -3.37 2.22 -1.81
C ILE A 29 -4.14 0.89 -1.80
N LEU A 30 -3.42 -0.21 -1.99
CA LEU A 30 -3.95 -1.55 -1.79
C LEU A 30 -3.71 -1.97 -0.34
N ASP A 31 -4.78 -2.17 0.41
CA ASP A 31 -4.72 -2.68 1.77
C ASP A 31 -4.96 -4.19 1.73
N VAL A 32 -3.97 -4.98 2.17
CA VAL A 32 -4.02 -6.45 2.10
C VAL A 32 -4.19 -7.10 3.48
N ARG A 33 -4.50 -6.29 4.49
CA ARG A 33 -4.76 -6.71 5.87
C ARG A 33 -6.10 -7.43 6.01
N GLU A 34 -6.39 -7.92 7.21
CA GLU A 34 -7.69 -8.49 7.56
C GLU A 34 -8.77 -7.39 7.69
N GLU A 35 -10.04 -7.74 7.43
CA GLU A 35 -11.16 -6.80 7.53
C GLU A 35 -11.23 -6.10 8.90
N SER A 36 -10.98 -6.85 9.98
CA SER A 36 -11.04 -6.34 11.34
C SER A 36 -10.01 -5.23 11.61
N GLU A 37 -8.82 -5.29 10.99
CA GLU A 37 -7.79 -4.26 11.10
C GLU A 37 -8.12 -3.02 10.28
N TYR A 38 -8.70 -3.21 9.08
CA TYR A 38 -9.12 -2.14 8.19
C TYR A 38 -10.24 -1.27 8.80
N ILE A 39 -11.19 -1.90 9.50
CA ILE A 39 -12.32 -1.22 10.15
C ILE A 39 -11.86 -0.37 11.34
N ILE A 40 -10.82 -0.80 12.08
CA ILE A 40 -10.28 -0.03 13.20
C ILE A 40 -9.62 1.26 12.71
N ALA A 41 -8.79 1.18 11.66
CA ALA A 41 -8.17 2.33 11.02
C ALA A 41 -7.65 1.98 9.61
N ASN A 42 -7.77 2.92 8.67
CA ASN A 42 -7.22 2.78 7.33
C ASN A 42 -6.82 4.16 6.74
N LEU A 43 -6.06 4.10 5.65
CA LEU A 43 -5.57 5.27 4.91
C LEU A 43 -6.47 5.63 3.71
N GLY A 44 -7.73 5.16 3.70
CA GLY A 44 -8.63 5.27 2.54
C GLY A 44 -8.26 4.34 1.38
N GLY A 45 -7.53 3.26 1.65
CA GLY A 45 -7.13 2.27 0.63
C GLY A 45 -8.24 1.32 0.23
N HIS A 46 -8.06 0.64 -0.91
CA HIS A 46 -8.93 -0.44 -1.36
C HIS A 46 -8.51 -1.75 -0.69
N LEU A 47 -9.43 -2.38 0.04
CA LEU A 47 -9.17 -3.61 0.77
C LEU A 47 -9.32 -4.84 -0.13
N ILE A 48 -8.27 -5.66 -0.21
CA ILE A 48 -8.30 -7.02 -0.76
C ILE A 48 -7.51 -7.90 0.22
N PRO A 49 -8.17 -8.59 1.16
CA PRO A 49 -7.48 -9.39 2.17
C PRO A 49 -6.61 -10.47 1.51
N LEU A 50 -5.33 -10.53 1.87
CA LEU A 50 -4.40 -11.48 1.26
C LEU A 50 -4.86 -12.93 1.46
N GLY A 51 -5.46 -13.24 2.62
CA GLY A 51 -5.94 -14.58 2.96
C GLY A 51 -7.10 -15.08 2.09
N GLU A 52 -7.75 -14.22 1.31
CA GLU A 52 -8.82 -14.59 0.38
C GLU A 52 -8.30 -14.90 -1.04
N LEU A 53 -7.02 -14.66 -1.30
CA LEU A 53 -6.42 -14.95 -2.61
C LEU A 53 -6.16 -16.45 -2.76
N VAL A 54 -6.51 -16.98 -3.93
CA VAL A 54 -6.14 -18.33 -4.35
C VAL A 54 -4.71 -18.33 -4.90
N ASP A 55 -4.00 -19.45 -4.73
CA ASP A 55 -2.66 -19.68 -5.31
C ASP A 55 -2.64 -19.68 -6.85
#